data_AF-A0A6L9M3S1-F1
#
_entry.id   AF-A0A6L9M3S1-F1
#
_cell.length_a   1.000
_cell.length_b   1.000
_cell.length_c   1.000
_cell.angle_alpha   90.00
_cell.angle_beta   90.00
_cell.angle_gamma   90.00
#
_symmetry.space_group_name_H-M   'P 1'
#
loop_
_entity.id
_entity.type
_entity.pdbx_description
1 polymer ?
#
loop_
_entity_poly.entity_id
_entity_poly.type
_entity_poly.pdbx_seq_one_letter_code
_entity_poly.pdbx_strand_id
1 'polypeptide(L)'
;MDFKLLMELRHHLTIKHHVPGRIRIKFALALLADSRAQALKKDAGDSPPPFIRNTSVNLFTRMVVIEYDPDVIVPEKLHEALTTEDPARFTELAAEFEQIVSA
;
A
#
# COMPACT_ATOMS: atom_id res chain seq x y z
N MET A 1 -10.44 -7.91 -3.94
CA MET A 1 -10.41 -6.64 -3.15
C MET A 1 -11.26 -5.53 -3.81
N ASP A 2 -11.68 -4.47 -3.10
CA ASP A 2 -12.27 -3.26 -3.73
C ASP A 2 -11.16 -2.31 -4.22
N PHE A 3 -10.79 -2.44 -5.49
CA PHE A 3 -9.74 -1.63 -6.11
C PHE A 3 -10.09 -0.15 -6.24
N LYS A 4 -11.39 0.18 -6.36
CA LYS A 4 -11.81 1.57 -6.50
C LYS A 4 -11.59 2.31 -5.18
N LEU A 5 -11.91 1.66 -4.06
CA LEU A 5 -11.62 2.21 -2.74
C LEU A 5 -10.11 2.39 -2.51
N LEU A 6 -9.29 1.40 -2.87
CA LEU A 6 -7.82 1.52 -2.74
C LEU A 6 -7.26 2.69 -3.55
N MET A 7 -7.79 2.89 -4.77
CA MET A 7 -7.47 4.04 -5.60
C MET A 7 -7.81 5.37 -4.93
N GLU A 8 -9.01 5.50 -4.35
CA GLU A 8 -9.39 6.73 -3.64
C GLU A 8 -8.48 7.00 -2.43
N LEU A 9 -8.20 5.96 -1.63
CA LEU A 9 -7.42 6.10 -0.41
C LEU A 9 -5.95 6.43 -0.68
N ARG A 10 -5.40 6.04 -1.84
CA ARG A 10 -4.02 6.38 -2.22
C ARG A 10 -3.79 7.89 -2.33
N HIS A 11 -4.82 8.68 -2.64
CA HIS A 11 -4.71 10.14 -2.66
C HIS A 11 -4.43 10.75 -1.28
N HIS A 12 -4.68 10.00 -0.21
CA HIS A 12 -4.33 10.38 1.15
C HIS A 12 -2.94 9.90 1.58
N LEU A 13 -2.21 9.24 0.68
CA LEU A 13 -0.86 8.74 0.90
C LEU A 13 0.15 9.63 0.17
N THR A 14 1.29 9.84 0.81
CA THR A 14 2.41 10.58 0.22
C THR A 14 3.67 9.77 0.44
N ILE A 15 4.29 9.32 -0.65
CA ILE A 15 5.58 8.65 -0.59
C ILE A 15 6.64 9.66 -0.13
N LYS A 16 7.31 9.37 0.98
CA LYS A 16 8.41 10.20 1.49
C LYS A 16 9.77 9.69 1.07
N HIS A 17 9.90 8.38 0.98
CA HIS A 17 11.12 7.75 0.51
C HIS A 17 10.77 6.37 -0.03
N HIS A 18 11.37 6.01 -1.15
CA HIS A 18 11.24 4.68 -1.71
C HIS A 18 12.61 4.20 -2.18
N VAL A 19 13.03 3.06 -1.65
CA VAL A 19 14.20 2.31 -2.10
C VAL A 19 13.81 0.84 -2.27
N PRO A 20 14.53 0.05 -3.09
CA PRO A 20 14.26 -1.38 -3.21
C PRO A 20 14.19 -2.05 -1.83
N GLY A 21 13.07 -2.73 -1.58
CA GLY A 21 12.80 -3.46 -0.34
C GLY A 21 12.30 -2.61 0.83
N ARG A 22 12.16 -1.28 0.67
CA ARG A 22 11.62 -0.42 1.73
C ARG A 22 10.94 0.83 1.20
N ILE A 23 9.69 1.02 1.60
CA ILE A 23 8.91 2.23 1.32
C ILE A 23 8.47 2.93 2.60
N ARG A 24 8.60 4.26 2.62
CA ARG A 24 8.09 5.12 3.69
C ARG A 24 6.98 6.00 3.14
N ILE A 25 5.81 5.84 3.72
CA ILE A 25 4.57 6.51 3.31
C ILE A 25 4.09 7.38 4.47
N LYS A 26 3.77 8.63 4.19
CA LYS A 26 3.04 9.50 5.11
C LYS A 26 1.56 9.46 4.74
N PHE A 27 0.68 9.32 5.72
CA PHE A 27 -0.77 9.31 5.48
C PHE A 27 -1.45 10.53 6.10
N ALA A 28 -2.55 10.96 5.48
CA ALA A 28 -3.37 12.06 5.97
C ALA A 28 -4.19 11.65 7.20
N LEU A 29 -4.53 12.61 8.08
CA LEU A 29 -5.38 12.36 9.25
C LEU A 29 -6.79 11.90 8.84
N ALA A 30 -7.28 12.39 7.69
CA ALA A 30 -8.57 12.00 7.13
C ALA A 30 -8.69 10.48 6.93
N LEU A 31 -7.57 9.80 6.61
CA LEU A 31 -7.55 8.35 6.43
C LEU A 31 -7.87 7.60 7.74
N LEU A 32 -7.48 8.15 8.90
CA LEU A 32 -7.77 7.52 10.20
C LEU A 32 -9.25 7.64 10.59
N ALA A 33 -9.90 8.72 10.14
CA ALA A 33 -11.32 8.97 10.38
C ALA A 33 -12.23 8.25 9.36
N ASP A 34 -11.67 7.74 8.25
CA ASP A 34 -12.42 7.05 7.22
C ASP A 34 -12.75 5.61 7.64
N SER A 35 -14.03 5.32 7.85
CA SER A 35 -14.51 3.99 8.21
C SER A 35 -14.23 2.95 7.13
N ARG A 36 -14.11 3.36 5.85
CA ARG A 36 -13.78 2.47 4.72
C ARG A 36 -12.32 2.00 4.81
N ALA A 37 -11.40 2.87 5.24
CA ALA A 37 -10.01 2.50 5.47
C ALA A 37 -9.87 1.51 6.64
N GLN A 38 -10.69 1.66 7.69
CA GLN A 38 -10.72 0.70 8.80
C GLN A 38 -11.27 -0.66 8.37
N ALA A 39 -12.29 -0.69 7.50
CA ALA A 39 -12.81 -1.93 6.94
C ALA A 39 -11.74 -2.68 6.13
N LEU A 40 -11.00 -1.99 5.26
CA LEU A 40 -9.89 -2.59 4.50
C LEU A 40 -8.80 -3.17 5.39
N LYS A 41 -8.45 -2.48 6.49
CA LYS A 41 -7.48 -3.03 7.46
C LYS A 41 -7.99 -4.34 8.05
N LYS A 42 -9.29 -4.43 8.34
CA LYS A 42 -9.91 -5.64 8.88
C LYS A 42 -9.92 -6.78 7.85
N ASP A 43 -10.20 -6.46 6.59
CA ASP A 43 -10.22 -7.43 5.48
C ASP A 43 -8.82 -7.94 5.11
N ALA A 44 -7.80 -7.10 5.24
CA ALA A 44 -6.40 -7.48 5.03
C ALA A 44 -5.88 -8.49 6.08
N GLY A 45 -6.56 -8.61 7.22
CA GLY A 45 -6.17 -9.46 8.33
C GLY A 45 -4.95 -8.96 9.10
N ASP A 46 -4.59 -9.68 10.17
CA ASP A 46 -3.45 -9.32 11.04
C ASP A 46 -2.11 -9.90 10.58
N SER A 47 -2.13 -10.87 9.65
CA SER A 47 -0.91 -11.49 9.13
C SER A 47 -0.55 -10.90 7.78
N PRO A 48 0.55 -10.14 7.67
CA PRO A 48 1.03 -9.70 6.38
C PRO A 48 1.51 -10.90 5.54
N PRO A 49 1.53 -10.79 4.20
CA PRO A 49 2.12 -11.80 3.32
C PRO A 49 3.60 -12.08 3.65
N PRO A 50 4.13 -13.29 3.36
CA PRO A 50 5.49 -13.69 3.75
C PRO A 50 6.60 -12.84 3.15
N PHE A 51 6.36 -12.19 2.01
CA PHE A 51 7.30 -11.25 1.38
C PHE A 51 7.30 -9.86 2.02
N ILE A 52 6.37 -9.55 2.93
CA ILE A 52 6.41 -8.35 3.77
C ILE A 52 7.19 -8.72 5.03
N ARG A 53 8.41 -8.22 5.11
CA ARG A 53 9.36 -8.54 6.19
C ARG A 53 9.02 -7.79 7.48
N ASN A 54 8.55 -6.55 7.36
CA ASN A 54 8.22 -5.72 8.50
C ASN A 54 7.23 -4.61 8.12
N THR A 55 6.34 -4.25 9.05
CA THR A 55 5.46 -3.10 8.93
C THR A 55 5.49 -2.31 10.24
N SER A 56 5.92 -1.06 10.17
CA SER A 56 5.99 -0.16 11.32
C SER A 56 5.12 1.07 11.08
N VAL A 57 4.15 1.29 11.98
CA VAL A 57 3.24 2.44 11.92
C VAL A 57 3.54 3.37 13.09
N ASN A 58 3.82 4.63 12.78
CA ASN A 58 3.95 5.70 13.75
C ASN A 58 2.78 6.68 13.57
N LEU A 59 1.77 6.54 14.43
CA LEU A 59 0.56 7.37 14.38
C LEU A 59 0.84 8.84 14.68
N PHE A 60 1.79 9.13 15.59
CA PHE A 60 2.14 10.50 15.97
C PHE A 60 2.70 11.30 14.78
N THR A 61 3.59 10.69 14.00
CA THR A 61 4.17 11.29 12.79
C THR A 61 3.33 11.02 11.53
N ARG A 62 2.31 10.16 11.63
CA ARG A 62 1.48 9.64 10.54
C ARG A 62 2.31 9.01 9.43
N MET A 63 3.27 8.17 9.82
CA MET A 63 4.14 7.47 8.90
C MET A 63 3.96 5.96 9.01
N VAL A 64 3.97 5.28 7.87
CA VAL A 64 4.13 3.85 7.76
C VAL A 64 5.43 3.57 7.05
N VAL A 65 6.19 2.62 7.57
CA VAL A 65 7.35 2.02 6.90
C VAL A 65 7.00 0.57 6.62
N ILE A 66 7.09 0.17 5.37
CA ILE A 66 6.91 -1.21 4.93
C ILE A 66 8.25 -1.69 4.37
N GLU A 67 8.75 -2.79 4.92
CA GLU A 67 9.91 -3.50 4.40
C GLU A 67 9.41 -4.76 3.71
N TYR A 68 9.82 -4.93 2.46
CA TYR A 68 9.32 -5.98 1.57
C TYR A 68 10.48 -6.65 0.83
N ASP A 69 10.23 -7.78 0.21
CA ASP A 69 11.19 -8.45 -0.65
C ASP A 69 11.21 -7.83 -2.06
N PRO A 70 12.28 -7.14 -2.48
CA PRO A 70 12.36 -6.52 -3.80
C PRO A 70 12.43 -7.52 -4.96
N ASP A 71 12.74 -8.80 -4.69
CA ASP A 71 12.75 -9.85 -5.71
C ASP A 71 11.33 -10.36 -6.01
N VAL A 72 10.39 -10.15 -5.08
CA VAL A 72 8.96 -10.52 -5.22
C VAL A 72 8.12 -9.32 -5.65
N ILE A 73 8.32 -8.18 -5.00
CA ILE A 73 7.61 -6.93 -5.28
C ILE A 73 8.55 -5.99 -6.04
N VAL A 74 8.31 -5.84 -7.34
CA VAL A 74 9.11 -4.95 -8.20
C VAL A 74 8.97 -3.50 -7.69
N PRO A 75 10.06 -2.85 -7.24
CA PRO A 75 10.00 -1.52 -6.62
C PRO A 75 9.40 -0.45 -7.53
N GLU A 76 9.72 -0.44 -8.82
CA GLU A 76 9.17 0.54 -9.76
C GLU A 76 7.65 0.41 -9.89
N LYS A 77 7.14 -0.82 -9.96
CA LYS A 77 5.70 -1.10 -10.04
C LYS A 77 4.96 -0.72 -8.77
N LEU A 78 5.55 -0.98 -7.60
CA LEU A 78 4.97 -0.55 -6.33
C LEU A 78 4.91 0.98 -6.23
N HIS A 79 5.96 1.66 -6.68
CA HIS A 79 5.96 3.12 -6.73
C HIS A 79 4.87 3.65 -7.66
N GLU A 80 4.78 3.07 -8.86
CA GLU A 80 3.78 3.43 -9.87
C GLU A 80 2.36 3.21 -9.35
N ALA A 81 2.07 2.07 -8.71
CA ALA A 81 0.75 1.77 -8.17
C ALA A 81 0.27 2.80 -7.13
N LEU A 82 1.21 3.39 -6.38
CA LEU A 82 0.92 4.39 -5.36
C LEU A 82 0.88 5.83 -5.89
N THR A 83 1.38 6.08 -7.10
CA THR A 83 1.53 7.45 -7.67
C THR A 83 0.74 7.67 -8.94
N THR A 84 0.35 6.61 -9.66
CA THR A 84 -0.37 6.71 -10.92
C THR A 84 -1.71 7.41 -10.74
N GLU A 85 -2.04 8.28 -11.69
CA GLU A 85 -3.34 8.94 -11.80
C GLU A 85 -4.29 8.20 -12.74
N ASP A 86 -3.75 7.29 -13.57
CA ASP A 86 -4.54 6.48 -14.52
C ASP A 86 -5.25 5.32 -13.79
N PRO A 87 -6.60 5.31 -13.75
CA PRO A 87 -7.36 4.24 -13.14
C PRO A 87 -7.13 2.87 -13.78
N ALA A 88 -7.01 2.81 -15.11
CA ALA A 88 -6.83 1.55 -15.82
C ALA A 88 -5.47 0.94 -15.46
N ARG A 89 -4.43 1.77 -15.47
CA ARG A 89 -3.08 1.36 -15.07
C ARG A 89 -3.01 0.90 -13.61
N PHE A 90 -3.71 1.59 -12.71
CA PHE A 90 -3.80 1.16 -11.32
C PHE A 90 -4.44 -0.22 -11.19
N THR A 91 -5.54 -0.47 -11.91
CA THR A 91 -6.22 -1.78 -11.88
C THR A 91 -5.33 -2.91 -12.38
N GLU A 92 -4.53 -2.69 -13.44
CA GLU A 92 -3.55 -3.66 -13.91
C GLU A 92 -2.52 -4.01 -12.83
N LEU A 93 -1.90 -2.99 -12.23
CA LEU A 93 -0.89 -3.17 -11.19
C LEU A 93 -1.47 -3.84 -9.95
N ALA A 94 -2.68 -3.46 -9.54
CA ALA A 94 -3.35 -4.04 -8.38
C ALA A 94 -3.70 -5.52 -8.60
N ALA A 95 -4.11 -5.90 -9.81
CA ALA A 95 -4.35 -7.30 -10.16
C ALA A 95 -3.05 -8.12 -10.16
N GLU A 96 -1.94 -7.56 -10.63
CA GLU A 96 -0.62 -8.20 -10.55
C GLU A 96 -0.21 -8.46 -9.10
N PHE A 97 -0.41 -7.49 -8.20
CA PHE A 97 -0.11 -7.68 -6.78
C PHE A 97 -1.05 -8.67 -6.09
N GLU A 98 -2.34 -8.71 -6.46
CA GLU A 98 -3.28 -9.70 -5.89
C GLU A 98 -2.88 -11.14 -6.25
N GLN A 99 -2.34 -11.36 -7.46
CA GLN A 99 -1.79 -12.66 -7.86
C GLN A 99 -0.57 -13.05 -7.02
N ILE A 100 0.33 -12.10 -6.72
CA ILE A 100 1.51 -12.33 -5.88
C ILE A 100 1.11 -12.66 -4.44
N VAL A 101 0.08 -12.00 -3.89
CA VAL A 101 -0.42 -12.27 -2.54
C VAL A 101 -1.12 -13.63 -2.44
N SER A 102 -1.76 -14.07 -3.52
CA SER A 102 -2.52 -15.32 -3.58
C SER A 102 -1.70 -16.55 -3.98
N ALA A 103 -0.44 -16.34 -4.40
CA ALA A 103 0.51 -17.38 -4.80
C ALA A 103 1.26 -17.98 -3.60
#